data_AF-A0A970RQQ3-F1
#
_entry.id   AF-A0A970RQQ3-F1
#
_cell.length_a   1.000
_cell.length_b   1.000
_cell.length_c   1.000
_cell.angle_alpha   90.00
_cell.angle_beta   90.00
_cell.angle_gamma   90.00
#
_symmetry.space_group_name_H-M   'P 1'
#
loop_
_entity.id
_entity.type
_entity.pdbx_description
1 polymer ?
#
loop_
_entity_poly.entity_id
_entity_poly.type
_entity_poly.pdbx_seq_one_letter_code
_entity_poly.pdbx_strand_id
1 'polypeptide(L)' 'MEVIRYERELYEPVRDFWIRRGFTVRGEVGRCDAVAVRDEFMIVIELKRHLSFDLLAQAVERQSYSDYVYLAV' A
#
# COMPACT_ATOMS: atom_id res chain seq x y z
N MET A 1 -20.35 -7.58 -4.44
CA MET A 1 -19.05 -6.97 -4.09
C MET A 1 -19.37 -5.87 -3.09
N GLU A 2 -18.72 -5.88 -1.94
CA GLU A 2 -18.89 -4.79 -0.97
C GLU A 2 -18.39 -3.49 -1.61
N VAL A 3 -19.22 -2.46 -1.58
CA VAL A 3 -18.85 -1.15 -2.11
C VAL A 3 -18.02 -0.46 -1.03
N ILE A 4 -16.71 -0.30 -1.29
CA ILE A 4 -15.81 0.51 -0.46
C ILE A 4 -16.30 1.96 -0.52
N ARG A 5 -16.73 2.51 0.61
CA ARG A 5 -17.26 3.87 0.71
C ARG A 5 -16.21 4.86 1.21
N TYR A 6 -15.34 4.40 2.11
CA TYR A 6 -14.30 5.17 2.78
C TYR A 6 -12.92 4.60 2.45
N GLU A 7 -11.93 5.48 2.30
CA GLU A 7 -10.55 5.08 1.96
C GLU A 7 -9.96 4.08 2.96
N ARG A 8 -10.25 4.24 4.26
CA ARG A 8 -9.80 3.31 5.32
C ARG A 8 -10.27 1.86 5.12
N GLU A 9 -11.37 1.66 4.39
CA GLU A 9 -11.88 0.32 4.09
C GLU A 9 -11.02 -0.41 3.05
N LEU A 10 -10.10 0.28 2.37
CA LEU A 10 -9.10 -0.35 1.49
C LEU A 10 -8.03 -1.11 2.27
N TYR A 11 -7.78 -0.75 3.54
CA TYR A 11 -6.68 -1.33 4.31
C TYR A 11 -6.86 -2.84 4.51
N GLU A 12 -8.01 -3.30 4.97
CA GLU A 12 -8.26 -4.71 5.26
C GLU A 12 -8.09 -5.63 4.04
N PRO A 13 -8.74 -5.40 2.89
CA PRO A 13 -8.60 -6.27 1.72
C PRO A 13 -7.17 -6.27 1.17
N VAL A 14 -6.47 -5.13 1.20
CA VAL A 14 -5.09 -5.01 0.73
C VAL A 14 -4.13 -5.70 1.69
N ARG A 15 -4.28 -5.51 3.01
CA ARG A 15 -3.53 -6.23 4.04
C ARG A 15 -3.67 -7.73 3.86
N ASP A 16 -4.90 -8.22 3.74
CA ASP A 16 -5.16 -9.65 3.65
C ASP A 16 -4.65 -10.25 2.33
N PHE A 17 -4.65 -9.48 1.24
CA PHE A 17 -4.04 -9.87 -0.03
C PHE A 17 -2.53 -10.17 0.12
N TRP A 18 -1.80 -9.34 0.86
CA TRP A 18 -0.36 -9.50 1.07
C TRP A 18 -0.04 -10.56 2.13
N ILE A 19 -0.81 -10.63 3.21
CA ILE A 19 -0.66 -11.67 4.25
C ILE A 19 -0.82 -13.06 3.64
N ARG A 20 -1.83 -13.27 2.77
CA ARG A 20 -2.01 -14.57 2.06
C ARG A 20 -0.84 -14.97 1.17
N ARG A 21 0.05 -14.03 0.84
CA ARG A 21 1.28 -14.26 0.07
C ARG A 21 2.53 -14.39 0.95
N GLY A 22 2.36 -14.45 2.27
CA GLY A 22 3.46 -14.63 3.22
C GLY A 22 4.19 -13.33 3.57
N PHE A 23 3.60 -12.16 3.30
CA PHE A 23 4.17 -10.89 3.75
C PHE A 23 3.69 -10.55 5.16
N THR A 24 4.58 -9.95 5.95
CA THR A 24 4.19 -9.23 7.16
C THR A 24 3.78 -7.82 6.76
N VAL A 25 2.55 -7.41 7.11
CA VAL A 25 2.01 -6.09 6.75
C VAL A 25 1.92 -5.20 7.98
N ARG A 26 2.36 -3.95 7.86
CA ARG A 26 2.22 -2.88 8.86
C ARG A 26 1.50 -1.70 8.23
N GLY A 27 0.48 -1.17 8.90
CA GLY A 27 -0.20 0.07 8.49
C GLY A 27 0.46 1.31 9.09
N GLU A 28 0.21 2.48 8.50
CA GLU A 28 0.62 3.80 8.99
C GLU A 28 2.13 3.91 9.29
N VAL A 29 2.96 3.42 8.37
CA VAL A 29 4.41 3.43 8.54
C VAL A 29 4.98 4.74 8.03
N GLY A 30 5.23 5.67 8.96
CA GLY A 30 5.76 6.99 8.64
C GLY A 30 4.77 7.79 7.79
N ARG A 31 5.10 8.00 6.51
CA ARG A 31 4.24 8.68 5.52
C ARG A 31 3.60 7.74 4.48
N CYS A 32 3.67 6.43 4.71
CA CYS A 32 3.09 5.42 3.84
C CYS A 32 1.84 4.82 4.50
N ASP A 33 0.80 4.56 3.71
CA ASP A 33 -0.43 3.96 4.24
C ASP A 33 -0.19 2.52 4.74
N ALA A 34 0.59 1.72 4.01
CA ALA A 34 1.03 0.41 4.46
C ALA A 34 2.39 0.01 3.89
N VAL A 35 3.08 -0.90 4.60
CA VAL A 35 4.31 -1.55 4.15
C VAL A 35 4.17 -3.06 4.32
N ALA A 36 4.46 -3.81 3.27
CA ALA A 36 4.52 -5.26 3.27
C ALA A 36 5.98 -5.72 3.14
N VAL A 37 6.45 -6.56 4.07
CA VAL A 37 7.83 -7.06 4.10
C VAL A 37 7.85 -8.59 4.04
N ARG A 38 8.73 -9.15 3.22
CA ARG A 38 9.02 -10.59 3.18
C ARG A 38 10.46 -10.80 2.73
N ASP A 39 11.23 -11.55 3.52
CA ASP A 39 12.66 -11.75 3.32
C ASP A 39 13.37 -10.38 3.20
N GLU A 40 14.04 -10.11 2.08
CA GLU A 40 14.71 -8.83 1.81
C GLU A 40 13.81 -7.82 1.06
N PHE A 41 12.59 -8.21 0.67
CA PHE A 41 11.69 -7.34 -0.08
C PHE A 41 10.86 -6.44 0.83
N MET A 42 10.93 -5.13 0.59
CA MET A 42 10.07 -4.09 1.15
C MET A 42 9.17 -3.51 0.07
N ILE A 43 7.85 -3.65 0.27
CA ILE A 43 6.83 -3.09 -0.62
C ILE A 43 6.09 -1.97 0.10
N VAL A 44 6.18 -0.76 -0.43
CA VAL A 44 5.34 0.36 0.01
C VAL A 44 4.01 0.30 -0.73
N ILE A 45 2.92 0.55 0.01
CA ILE A 45 1.56 0.49 -0.52
C ILE A 45 0.85 1.78 -0.10
N GLU A 46 0.44 2.57 -1.09
CA GLU A 46 -0.40 3.75 -0.88
C GLU A 46 -1.86 3.40 -1.25
N LEU A 47 -2.80 3.82 -0.40
CA LEU A 47 -4.22 3.51 -0.51
C LEU A 47 -4.98 4.77 -0.91
N LYS A 48 -5.62 4.76 -2.08
CA LYS A 48 -6.49 5.87 -2.51
C LYS A 48 -7.70 5.34 -3.26
N ARG A 49 -8.85 5.98 -3.09
CA ARG A 49 -10.06 5.63 -3.87
C ARG A 49 -9.97 6.01 -5.35
N HIS A 50 -9.06 6.91 -5.70
CA HIS A 50 -8.87 7.40 -7.06
C HIS A 50 -7.38 7.66 -7.32
N LEU A 51 -6.93 7.35 -8.53
CA LEU A 51 -5.59 7.72 -8.99
C LEU A 51 -5.53 9.23 -9.23
N SER A 52 -4.46 9.88 -8.75
CA SER A 52 -4.18 11.29 -8.98
C SER A 52 -2.69 11.51 -9.28
N PHE A 53 -2.35 12.67 -9.84
CA PHE A 53 -0.94 13.04 -10.04
C PHE A 53 -0.18 13.18 -8.73
N ASP A 54 -0.84 13.65 -7.67
CA ASP A 54 -0.22 13.74 -6.34
C ASP A 54 0.14 12.35 -5.80
N LEU A 55 -0.74 11.37 -5.98
CA LEU A 55 -0.47 9.98 -5.59
C LEU A 55 0.68 9.37 -6.40
N LEU A 56 0.75 9.67 -7.70
CA LEU A 56 1.87 9.24 -8.55
C LEU A 56 3.19 9.88 -8.09
N ALA A 57 3.18 11.16 -7.76
CA ALA A 57 4.36 11.86 -7.24
C ALA A 57 4.83 11.26 -5.91
N GLN A 58 3.91 10.95 -5.00
CA GLN A 58 4.21 10.19 -3.78
C GLN A 58 4.87 8.85 -4.12
N ALA A 59 4.29 8.07 -5.05
CA ALA A 59 4.83 6.77 -5.43
C ALA A 59 6.28 6.86 -5.96
N VAL A 60 6.59 7.91 -6.73
CA VAL A 60 7.96 8.17 -7.21
C VAL A 60 8.91 8.48 -6.06
N GLU A 61 8.48 9.25 -5.06
CA GLU A 61 9.28 9.50 -3.85
C GLU A 61 9.58 8.20 -3.09
N ARG A 62 8.58 7.32 -2.92
CA ARG A 62 8.70 6.04 -2.20
C ARG A 62 9.70 5.06 -2.83
N GLN A 63 9.84 5.08 -4.16
CA GLN A 63 10.78 4.21 -4.88
C GLN A 63 12.24 4.38 -4.46
N SER A 64 12.60 5.53 -3.86
CA SER A 64 13.97 5.78 -3.40
C SER A 64 14.43 4.86 -2.25
N TYR A 65 13.50 4.18 -1.56
CA TYR A 65 13.80 3.35 -0.39
C TYR A 65 13.01 2.04 -0.30
N SER A 66 12.31 1.65 -1.37
CA SER A 66 11.53 0.40 -1.43
C SER A 66 11.82 -0.36 -2.71
N ASP A 67 11.78 -1.70 -2.66
CA ASP A 67 11.93 -2.54 -3.86
C ASP A 67 10.76 -2.36 -4.83
N TYR A 68 9.55 -2.19 -4.28
CA TYR A 68 8.34 -1.94 -5.07
C TYR A 68 7.42 -0.95 -4.38
N VAL A 69 6.69 -0.19 -5.20
CA VAL A 69 5.61 0.70 -4.75
C VAL A 69 4.32 0.29 -5.45
N TYR A 70 3.27 0.01 -4.68
CA TYR A 70 1.93 -0.28 -5.19
C TYR A 70 0.98 0.86 -4.85
N LEU A 71 0.21 1.28 -5.85
CA LEU A 71 -0.93 2.16 -5.67
C LEU A 71 -2.19 1.29 -5.68
N ALA A 72 -2.82 1.09 -4.53
CA ALA A 72 -4.04 0.31 -4.43
C ALA A 72 -5.26 1.25 -4.52
N VAL A 73 -6.03 1.06 -5.59
CA VAL A 73 -7.20 1.87 -5.99
C VAL A 73 -8.42 0.99 -6.21
#